data_AF-A0A358DFE6-F1
#
_entry.id   AF-A0A358DFE6-F1
#
_cell.length_a   1.000
_cell.length_b   1.000
_cell.length_c   1.000
_cell.angle_alpha   90.00
_cell.angle_beta   90.00
_cell.angle_gamma   90.00
#
_symmetry.space_group_name_H-M   'P 1'
#
loop_
_entity.id
_entity.type
_entity.pdbx_description
1 polymer ?
#
loop_
_entity_poly.entity_id
_entity_poly.type
_entity_poly.pdbx_seq_one_letter_code
_entity_poly.pdbx_strand_id
1 'polypeptide(L)'
;QTVGLWTSTQDYSRSESDLPPPRGKWDYRESRIYVNNNEIMPPVWENTHTGRTNEITLKNENFQARPPIPVELNKGWNSVLLKLPVGTFSPSEVRLQKWMFTFVFVTPDGKDAVEELVYSPDRKK
;
A
#
# COMPACT_ATOMS: atom_id res chain seq x y z
N GLN A 1 17.74 -9.91 -4.38
CA GLN A 1 17.84 -8.74 -5.28
C GLN A 1 16.95 -7.66 -4.72
N THR A 2 17.44 -6.42 -4.70
CA THR A 2 16.66 -5.27 -4.26
C THR A 2 15.75 -4.81 -5.38
N VAL A 3 14.46 -4.66 -5.09
CA VAL A 3 13.45 -4.14 -6.02
C VAL A 3 12.65 -3.04 -5.35
N GLY A 4 11.95 -2.23 -6.15
CA GLY A 4 10.92 -1.33 -5.66
C GLY A 4 9.58 -2.05 -5.49
N LEU A 5 8.81 -1.66 -4.48
CA LEU A 5 7.45 -2.11 -4.26
C LEU A 5 6.50 -0.91 -4.28
N TRP A 6 5.63 -0.88 -5.28
CA TRP A 6 4.43 -0.05 -5.28
C TRP A 6 3.31 -0.79 -4.57
N THR A 7 2.88 -0.23 -3.44
CA THR A 7 1.78 -0.83 -2.69
C THR A 7 0.96 0.19 -1.94
N SER A 8 -0.34 -0.06 -1.89
CA SER A 8 -1.32 0.66 -1.06
C SER A 8 -2.46 -0.29 -0.71
N THR A 9 -3.18 0.03 0.36
CA THR A 9 -4.41 -0.69 0.76
C THR A 9 -5.64 0.19 0.60
N GLN A 10 -5.45 1.47 0.22
CA GLN A 10 -6.51 2.41 -0.05
C GLN A 10 -6.07 3.35 -1.19
N ASP A 11 -7.04 3.90 -1.90
CA ASP A 11 -6.85 4.98 -2.85
C ASP A 11 -7.72 6.17 -2.45
N TYR A 12 -7.05 7.29 -2.18
CA TYR A 12 -7.64 8.52 -1.70
C TYR A 12 -8.06 9.40 -2.89
N SER A 13 -9.32 9.83 -2.87
CA SER A 13 -9.87 10.73 -3.89
C SER A 13 -9.66 12.18 -3.48
N ARG A 14 -9.38 13.05 -4.45
CA ARG A 14 -9.29 14.50 -4.23
C ARG A 14 -10.63 15.18 -3.99
N SER A 15 -11.74 14.49 -4.21
CA SER A 15 -13.09 15.01 -4.00
C SER A 15 -13.70 14.56 -2.66
N GLU A 16 -12.92 13.91 -1.81
CA GLU A 16 -13.37 13.36 -0.53
C GLU A 16 -12.57 13.96 0.62
N SER A 17 -13.24 14.15 1.75
CA SER A 17 -12.64 14.69 2.99
C SER A 17 -12.08 13.57 3.88
N ASP A 18 -11.53 12.52 3.27
CA ASP A 18 -11.00 11.36 3.97
C ASP A 18 -9.76 11.75 4.80
N LEU A 19 -9.66 11.24 6.02
CA LEU A 19 -8.46 11.42 6.84
C LEU A 19 -7.29 10.60 6.29
N PRO A 20 -6.05 11.12 6.37
CA PRO A 20 -4.87 10.36 5.98
C PRO A 20 -4.74 9.11 6.86
N PRO A 21 -4.00 8.08 6.40
CA PRO A 21 -3.78 6.90 7.20
C PRO A 21 -3.08 7.26 8.53
N PRO A 22 -3.39 6.58 9.64
CA PRO A 22 -2.71 6.82 10.90
C PRO A 22 -1.21 6.53 10.79
N ARG A 23 -0.40 7.24 11.57
CA ARG A 23 1.05 7.01 11.62
C ARG A 23 1.36 5.55 11.94
N GLY A 24 2.21 4.94 11.12
CA GLY A 24 2.62 3.55 11.28
C GLY A 24 1.59 2.51 10.83
N LYS A 25 0.47 2.94 10.25
CA LYS A 25 -0.58 2.05 9.71
C LYS A 25 -0.81 2.30 8.22
N TRP A 26 -1.22 1.26 7.51
CA TRP A 26 -1.54 1.33 6.09
C TRP A 26 -2.89 2.00 5.82
N ASP A 27 -3.85 1.77 6.72
CA ASP A 27 -5.20 2.33 6.70
C ASP A 27 -5.85 2.17 8.09
N TYR A 28 -7.08 2.66 8.24
CA TYR A 28 -7.88 2.53 9.46
C TYR A 28 -8.38 1.11 9.74
N ARG A 29 -8.20 0.16 8.81
CA ARG A 29 -8.58 -1.23 9.03
C ARG A 29 -7.48 -2.05 9.70
N GLU A 30 -6.30 -1.49 9.92
CA GLU A 30 -5.12 -2.24 10.37
C GLU A 30 -4.62 -3.24 9.32
N SER A 31 -4.71 -2.89 8.03
CA SER A 31 -4.15 -3.73 6.97
C SER A 31 -2.65 -3.96 7.17
N ARG A 32 -2.18 -5.18 6.84
CA ARG A 32 -0.77 -5.58 6.95
C ARG A 32 -0.31 -6.29 5.70
N ILE A 33 0.96 -6.08 5.35
CA ILE A 33 1.58 -6.62 4.14
C ILE A 33 2.86 -7.32 4.56
N TYR A 34 3.10 -8.52 4.05
CA TYR A 34 4.31 -9.29 4.31
C TYR A 34 4.94 -9.77 3.01
N VAL A 35 6.27 -9.70 2.94
CA VAL A 35 7.08 -10.35 1.91
C VAL A 35 8.09 -11.25 2.60
N ASN A 36 8.10 -12.54 2.26
CA ASN A 36 8.98 -13.53 2.90
C ASN A 36 8.89 -13.50 4.43
N ASN A 37 7.66 -13.41 4.96
CA ASN A 37 7.35 -13.29 6.40
C ASN A 37 7.86 -12.01 7.09
N ASN A 38 8.49 -11.08 6.36
CA ASN A 38 8.87 -9.77 6.87
C ASN A 38 7.74 -8.78 6.63
N GLU A 39 7.31 -8.08 7.68
CA GLU A 39 6.27 -7.06 7.59
C GLU A 39 6.78 -5.82 6.83
N ILE A 40 6.05 -5.41 5.80
CA ILE A 40 6.32 -4.18 5.07
C ILE A 40 5.57 -3.05 5.78
N MET A 41 6.34 -2.17 6.41
CA MET A 41 5.82 -0.99 7.08
C MET A 41 5.29 0.03 6.05
N PRO A 42 4.22 0.77 6.37
CA PRO A 42 3.80 1.92 5.57
C PRO A 42 4.88 3.00 5.56
N PRO A 43 4.87 3.90 4.55
CA PRO A 43 5.72 5.07 4.57
C PRO A 43 5.39 5.99 5.77
N VAL A 44 6.29 6.93 6.05
CA VAL A 44 5.96 8.05 6.93
C VAL A 44 5.02 8.99 6.18
N TRP A 45 3.75 9.01 6.59
CA TRP A 45 2.74 9.89 6.00
C TRP A 45 3.07 11.36 6.26
N GLU A 46 2.99 12.18 5.21
CA GLU A 46 3.26 13.61 5.33
C GLU A 46 2.08 14.38 5.95
N ASN A 47 0.86 14.00 5.58
CA ASN A 47 -0.34 14.55 6.19
C ASN A 47 -0.65 13.79 7.49
N THR A 48 -0.91 14.55 8.55
CA THR A 48 -1.21 14.04 9.90
C THR A 48 -2.44 14.73 10.51
N HIS A 49 -3.23 15.41 9.68
CA HIS A 49 -4.43 16.11 10.11
C HIS A 49 -5.51 15.12 10.57
N THR A 50 -6.30 15.54 11.56
CA THR A 50 -7.32 14.71 12.20
C THR A 50 -8.74 15.23 11.94
N GLY A 51 -8.88 16.43 11.36
CA GLY A 51 -10.16 17.02 10.96
C GLY A 51 -10.42 16.80 9.47
N ARG A 52 -11.62 16.33 9.14
CA ARG A 52 -12.04 16.12 7.75
C ARG A 52 -12.21 17.46 7.05
N THR A 53 -11.55 17.64 5.90
CA THR A 53 -11.67 18.83 5.06
C THR A 53 -11.30 18.48 3.61
N ASN A 54 -11.87 19.20 2.64
CA ASN A 54 -11.49 19.11 1.23
C ASN A 54 -10.40 20.14 0.86
N GLU A 55 -9.97 20.98 1.81
CA GLU A 55 -9.04 22.09 1.57
C GLU A 55 -7.56 21.72 1.75
N ILE A 56 -7.28 20.51 2.26
CA ILE A 56 -5.92 20.00 2.39
C ILE A 56 -5.64 19.07 1.21
N THR A 57 -4.60 19.39 0.44
CA THR A 57 -4.18 18.57 -0.69
C THR A 57 -3.59 17.24 -0.23
N LEU A 58 -3.91 16.17 -0.95
CA LEU A 58 -3.20 14.89 -0.85
C LEU A 58 -1.71 15.09 -1.16
N LYS A 59 -0.88 14.36 -0.41
CA LYS A 59 0.56 14.28 -0.54
C LYS A 59 0.93 12.85 -0.91
N ASN A 60 1.48 12.08 0.04
CA ASN A 60 2.05 10.76 -0.19
C ASN A 60 1.12 9.60 0.18
N GLU A 61 -0.17 9.84 0.41
CA GLU A 61 -1.15 8.81 0.78
C GLU A 61 -1.30 7.75 -0.31
N ASN A 62 -1.37 8.19 -1.58
CA ASN A 62 -1.47 7.31 -2.74
C ASN A 62 -0.08 6.87 -3.20
N PHE A 63 0.06 5.59 -3.60
CA PHE A 63 1.38 5.02 -3.92
C PHE A 63 2.08 5.70 -5.10
N GLN A 64 1.33 6.27 -6.05
CA GLN A 64 1.89 6.97 -7.22
C GLN A 64 2.58 8.29 -6.85
N ALA A 65 2.24 8.85 -5.67
CA ALA A 65 2.77 10.13 -5.21
C ALA A 65 4.03 9.99 -4.34
N ARG A 66 4.60 8.77 -4.26
CA ARG A 66 5.81 8.50 -3.48
C ARG A 66 6.71 7.47 -4.16
N PRO A 67 8.01 7.44 -3.81
CA PRO A 67 8.92 6.41 -4.31
C PRO A 67 8.45 4.99 -3.95
N PRO A 68 8.81 3.97 -4.76
CA PRO A 68 8.64 2.57 -4.37
C PRO A 68 9.34 2.26 -3.05
N ILE A 69 8.77 1.34 -2.27
CA ILE A 69 9.41 0.85 -1.04
C ILE A 69 10.49 -0.17 -1.43
N PRO A 70 11.75 -0.01 -0.98
CA PRO A 70 12.78 -1.00 -1.27
C PRO A 70 12.48 -2.32 -0.54
N VAL A 71 12.52 -3.43 -1.26
CA VAL A 71 12.27 -4.78 -0.75
C VAL A 71 13.32 -5.74 -1.27
N GLU A 72 13.77 -6.66 -0.41
CA GLU A 72 14.68 -7.74 -0.79
C GLU A 72 13.92 -9.00 -1.19
N LEU A 73 14.15 -9.46 -2.42
CA LEU A 73 13.65 -10.74 -2.91
C LEU A 73 14.74 -11.81 -2.88
N ASN A 74 14.35 -13.02 -2.48
CA ASN A 74 15.18 -14.21 -2.56
C ASN A 74 15.28 -14.70 -4.01
N LYS A 75 16.39 -15.35 -4.35
CA LYS A 75 16.49 -16.08 -5.62
C LYS A 75 15.45 -17.22 -5.62
N GLY A 76 14.63 -17.29 -6.67
CA GLY A 76 13.57 -18.28 -6.79
C GLY A 76 12.26 -17.84 -6.14
N TRP A 77 11.65 -18.70 -5.34
CA TRP A 77 10.32 -18.46 -4.77
C TRP A 77 10.33 -17.40 -3.68
N ASN A 78 9.36 -16.49 -3.76
CA ASN A 78 9.08 -15.48 -2.74
C ASN A 78 7.60 -15.59 -2.32
N SER A 79 7.31 -15.36 -1.05
CA SER A 79 5.93 -15.37 -0.53
C SER A 79 5.45 -13.94 -0.30
N VAL A 80 4.18 -13.69 -0.65
CA VAL A 80 3.49 -12.44 -0.37
C VAL A 80 2.20 -12.75 0.38
N LEU A 81 1.95 -12.03 1.46
CA LEU A 81 0.70 -12.12 2.23
C LEU A 81 0.15 -10.72 2.48
N LEU A 82 -1.10 -10.50 2.06
CA LEU A 82 -1.85 -9.29 2.39
C LEU A 82 -2.97 -9.66 3.37
N LYS A 83 -3.01 -9.01 4.53
CA LYS A 83 -4.10 -9.08 5.49
C LYS A 83 -4.90 -7.79 5.41
N LEU A 84 -6.12 -7.87 4.90
CA LEU A 84 -7.00 -6.73 4.65
C LEU A 84 -8.33 -6.92 5.40
N PRO A 85 -8.34 -6.85 6.74
CA PRO A 85 -9.55 -7.10 7.53
C PRO A 85 -10.59 -5.99 7.29
N VAL A 86 -11.87 -6.25 7.52
CA VAL A 86 -12.92 -5.21 7.52
C VAL A 86 -13.72 -5.38 8.81
N GLY A 87 -13.55 -4.44 9.74
CA GLY A 87 -14.26 -4.45 11.03
C GLY A 87 -15.61 -3.72 10.99
N THR A 88 -15.72 -2.69 10.14
CA THR A 88 -16.94 -1.91 9.92
C THR A 88 -17.00 -1.43 8.47
N PHE A 89 -18.21 -1.27 7.93
CA PHE A 89 -18.44 -0.72 6.59
C PHE A 89 -18.70 0.79 6.57
N SER A 90 -18.89 1.40 7.75
CA SER A 90 -19.18 2.83 7.91
C SER A 90 -18.21 3.49 8.90
N PRO A 91 -16.89 3.49 8.63
CA PRO A 91 -15.92 4.22 9.46
C PRO A 91 -16.15 5.73 9.38
N SER A 92 -15.73 6.47 10.42
CA SER A 92 -15.94 7.93 10.45
C SER A 92 -14.85 8.70 9.70
N GLU A 93 -13.71 8.06 9.46
CA GLU A 93 -12.47 8.65 8.98
C GLU A 93 -12.41 8.69 7.44
N VAL A 94 -13.04 7.73 6.77
CA VAL A 94 -13.06 7.62 5.31
C VAL A 94 -14.50 7.44 4.85
N ARG A 95 -14.92 8.09 3.74
CA ARG A 95 -16.31 8.03 3.26
C ARG A 95 -16.72 6.61 2.88
N LEU A 96 -15.85 5.89 2.20
CA LEU A 96 -16.12 4.54 1.72
C LEU A 96 -15.07 3.58 2.25
N GLN A 97 -15.55 2.44 2.73
CA GLN A 97 -14.68 1.31 2.99
C GLN A 97 -14.23 0.67 1.67
N LYS A 98 -13.25 1.27 1.00
CA LYS A 98 -12.68 0.75 -0.25
C LYS A 98 -11.84 -0.49 0.03
N TRP A 99 -12.42 -1.68 -0.10
CA TRP A 99 -11.69 -2.95 0.00
C TRP A 99 -10.93 -3.25 -1.30
N MET A 100 -9.75 -2.66 -1.41
CA MET A 100 -8.87 -2.73 -2.57
C MET A 100 -7.41 -2.78 -2.09
N PHE A 101 -6.51 -3.17 -2.98
CA PHE A 101 -5.08 -3.05 -2.75
C PHE A 101 -4.34 -2.92 -4.08
N THR A 102 -3.15 -2.33 -4.02
CA THR A 102 -2.14 -2.41 -5.07
C THR A 102 -0.91 -3.11 -4.48
N PHE A 103 -0.32 -4.02 -5.25
CA PHE A 103 0.93 -4.67 -4.88
C PHE A 103 1.68 -5.07 -6.16
N VAL A 104 2.69 -4.29 -6.51
CA VAL A 104 3.46 -4.45 -7.76
C VAL A 104 4.93 -4.22 -7.47
N PHE A 105 5.77 -5.19 -7.81
CA PHE A 105 7.21 -5.01 -7.84
C PHE A 105 7.63 -4.31 -9.13
N VAL A 106 8.48 -3.29 -8.97
CA VAL A 106 9.01 -2.42 -10.02
C VAL A 106 10.52 -2.26 -9.83
N THR A 107 11.21 -1.69 -10.81
CA THR A 107 12.60 -1.23 -10.63
C THR A 107 12.71 -0.29 -9.42
N PRO A 108 13.88 -0.16 -8.77
CA PRO A 108 14.04 0.73 -7.61
C PRO A 108 13.64 2.19 -7.88
N ASP A 109 13.72 2.66 -9.12
CA ASP A 109 13.28 4.00 -9.53
C ASP A 109 11.79 4.08 -9.92
N GLY A 110 11.09 2.94 -9.92
CA GLY A 110 9.65 2.82 -10.13
C GLY A 110 9.18 2.98 -11.57
N LYS A 111 10.07 2.93 -12.57
CA LYS A 111 9.71 3.19 -13.96
C LYS A 111 9.28 1.95 -14.73
N ASP A 112 9.92 0.83 -14.45
CA ASP A 112 9.79 -0.38 -15.25
C ASP A 112 9.41 -1.59 -14.37
N ALA A 113 8.94 -2.65 -15.03
CA ALA A 113 8.77 -3.94 -14.38
C ALA A 113 10.14 -4.53 -14.02
N VAL A 114 10.19 -5.31 -12.94
CA VAL A 114 11.41 -6.05 -12.58
C VAL A 114 11.67 -7.15 -13.61
N GLU A 115 12.83 -7.13 -14.24
CA GLU A 115 13.25 -8.19 -15.17
C GLU A 115 13.29 -9.56 -14.47
N GLU A 116 12.98 -10.62 -15.22
CA GLU A 116 12.96 -12.03 -14.77
C GLU A 116 11.93 -12.38 -13.66
N LEU A 117 11.20 -11.39 -13.13
CA LEU A 117 10.17 -11.63 -12.13
C LEU A 117 8.88 -12.13 -12.78
N VAL A 118 8.52 -13.38 -12.50
CA VAL A 118 7.28 -13.99 -13.01
C VAL A 118 6.23 -14.04 -11.91
N TYR A 119 5.10 -13.36 -12.12
CA TYR A 119 3.91 -13.52 -11.29
C TYR A 119 3.16 -14.76 -11.75
N SER A 120 3.19 -15.82 -10.94
CA SER A 120 2.46 -17.06 -11.23
C SER A 120 1.21 -17.16 -10.34
N PRO A 121 0.01 -16.80 -10.84
CA PRO A 121 -1.23 -17.04 -10.12
C PRO A 121 -1.58 -18.54 -10.07
N ASP A 122 -1.10 -19.30 -11.06
CA ASP A 122 -1.34 -20.74 -11.18
C ASP A 122 -0.24 -21.52 -10.48
N ARG A 123 -0.49 -21.88 -9.22
CA ARG A 123 0.32 -22.90 -8.56
C ARG A 123 -0.01 -24.24 -9.24
N LYS A 124 0.73 -24.61 -10.31
CA LYS A 124 0.68 -25.98 -10.82
C LYS A 124 1.09 -26.90 -9.67
N LYS A 125 0.12 -27.65 -9.16
CA LYS A 125 0.33 -28.72 -8.19
C LYS A 125 1.15 -29.84 -8.82
#